data_AF-A0A964YJ15-F1
#
_entry.id   AF-A0A964YJ15-F1
#
_cell.length_a   1.000
_cell.length_b   1.000
_cell.length_c   1.000
_cell.angle_alpha   90.00
_cell.angle_beta   90.00
_cell.angle_gamma   90.00
#
_symmetry.space_group_name_H-M   'P 1'
#
loop_
_entity.id
_entity.type
_entity.pdbx_description
1 polymer ?
#
loop_
_entity_poly.entity_id
_entity_poly.type
_entity_poly.pdbx_seq_one_letter_code
_entity_poly.pdbx_strand_id
1 'polypeptide(L)'
;MQKIIIIGPAHPLRGGLASFNERMAVEFQHANYSVEIYSFSLQYPSLLFPGKSQFSSEPAPKNLLIHAVINSINPINWIKIGKEICKKNPDLVIFRYWIPFMAPCFGIISKMIIIAML
;
A
#
# COMPACT_ATOMS: atom_id res chain seq x y z
N MET A 1 -3.11 -5.66 20.56
CA MET A 1 -1.99 -5.31 19.67
C MET A 1 -2.49 -4.26 18.69
N GLN A 2 -1.88 -3.07 18.67
CA GLN A 2 -2.30 -2.00 17.75
C GLN A 2 -2.02 -2.41 16.30
N LYS A 3 -2.88 -1.99 15.37
CA LYS A 3 -2.82 -2.32 13.95
C LYS A 3 -2.41 -1.12 13.12
N ILE A 4 -1.35 -1.32 12.34
CA ILE A 4 -0.82 -0.35 11.38
C ILE A 4 -1.07 -0.87 9.97
N ILE A 5 -1.63 -0.02 9.10
CA ILE A 5 -1.73 -0.29 7.67
C ILE A 5 -0.80 0.66 6.92
N ILE A 6 0.11 0.11 6.12
CA ILE A 6 0.98 0.88 5.24
C ILE A 6 0.41 0.82 3.82
N ILE A 7 0.22 1.97 3.18
CA ILE A 7 -0.24 2.07 1.79
C ILE A 7 0.93 2.55 0.94
N GLY A 8 1.47 1.67 0.09
CA GLY A 8 2.67 1.96 -0.69
C GLY A 8 3.20 0.78 -1.49
N PRO A 9 4.19 1.00 -2.37
CA PRO A 9 4.84 -0.10 -3.08
C PRO A 9 5.50 -1.06 -2.09
N ALA A 10 5.43 -2.35 -2.40
CA ALA A 10 6.04 -3.48 -1.74
C ALA A 10 5.98 -4.66 -2.73
N HIS A 11 6.53 -5.82 -2.35
CA HIS A 11 6.45 -7.04 -3.15
C HIS A 11 5.04 -7.27 -3.74
N PRO A 12 4.90 -7.61 -5.04
CA PRO A 12 5.96 -8.00 -5.97
C PRO A 12 6.68 -6.83 -6.64
N LEU A 13 6.35 -5.57 -6.34
CA LEU A 13 7.06 -4.42 -6.91
C LEU A 13 8.47 -4.33 -6.34
N ARG A 14 9.44 -3.96 -7.18
CA ARG A 14 10.84 -3.77 -6.76
C ARG A 14 11.22 -2.30 -6.64
N GLY A 15 12.35 -2.03 -5.98
CA GLY A 15 12.97 -0.71 -5.89
C GLY A 15 12.97 -0.13 -4.47
N GLY A 16 13.65 1.01 -4.30
CA GLY A 16 13.92 1.56 -2.96
C GLY A 16 12.67 1.88 -2.13
N LEU A 17 11.56 2.30 -2.76
CA LEU A 17 10.31 2.54 -2.05
C LEU A 17 9.69 1.25 -1.49
N ALA A 18 9.75 0.16 -2.26
CA ALA A 18 9.27 -1.16 -1.82
C ALA A 18 10.10 -1.67 -0.65
N SER A 19 11.42 -1.69 -0.80
CA SER A 19 12.34 -2.13 0.26
C SER A 19 12.23 -1.29 1.53
N PHE A 20 11.96 0.02 1.41
CA PHE A 20 11.75 0.86 2.58
C PHE A 20 10.47 0.47 3.31
N ASN A 21 9.33 0.35 2.60
CA ASN A 21 8.05 0.04 3.24
C ASN A 21 8.09 -1.35 3.91
N GLU A 22 8.75 -2.32 3.30
CA GLU A 22 8.95 -3.65 3.89
C GLU A 22 9.80 -3.58 5.17
N ARG A 23 10.93 -2.86 5.15
CA ARG A 23 11.74 -2.65 6.36
C ARG A 23 10.97 -1.93 7.46
N MET A 24 10.22 -0.89 7.12
CA MET A 24 9.36 -0.18 8.06
C MET A 24 8.34 -1.13 8.71
N ALA A 25 7.72 -2.02 7.92
CA ALA A 25 6.77 -2.99 8.44
C ALA A 25 7.43 -3.98 9.40
N VAL A 26 8.64 -4.46 9.09
CA VAL A 26 9.43 -5.33 9.98
C VAL A 26 9.72 -4.63 11.30
N GLU A 27 10.18 -3.38 11.27
CA GLU A 27 10.47 -2.64 12.51
C GLU A 27 9.23 -2.39 13.37
N PHE A 28 8.07 -2.12 12.75
CA PHE A 28 6.81 -2.05 13.50
C PHE A 28 6.41 -3.41 14.08
N GLN A 29 6.62 -4.52 13.37
CA GLN A 29 6.39 -5.86 13.94
C GLN A 29 7.30 -6.13 15.14
N HIS A 30 8.58 -5.75 15.08
CA HIS A 30 9.52 -5.85 16.22
C HIS A 30 9.08 -4.99 17.41
N ALA A 31 8.45 -3.85 17.16
CA ALA A 31 7.82 -3.02 18.17
C ALA A 31 6.43 -3.53 18.64
N ASN A 32 6.08 -4.78 18.31
CA ASN A 32 4.86 -5.47 18.73
C ASN A 32 3.56 -4.87 18.17
N TYR A 33 3.60 -4.39 16.93
CA TYR A 33 2.41 -3.97 16.16
C TYR A 33 1.97 -5.06 15.16
N SER A 34 0.66 -5.13 14.89
CA SER A 34 0.13 -5.88 13.76
C SER A 34 0.25 -5.03 12.50
N VAL A 35 1.01 -5.49 11.50
CA VAL A 35 1.26 -4.67 10.30
C VAL A 35 0.80 -5.39 9.03
N GLU A 36 0.05 -4.67 8.20
CA GLU A 36 -0.32 -5.10 6.84
C GLU A 36 0.13 -4.02 5.84
N ILE A 37 0.65 -4.45 4.68
CA ILE A 37 0.97 -3.54 3.58
C ILE A 37 -0.05 -3.69 2.47
N TYR A 38 -0.71 -2.59 2.09
CA TYR A 38 -1.54 -2.49 0.90
C TYR A 38 -0.72 -1.89 -0.23
N SER A 39 -0.37 -2.74 -1.18
CA SER A 39 0.45 -2.42 -2.34
C SER A 39 -0.33 -2.40 -3.65
N PHE A 40 0.38 -2.08 -4.74
CA PHE A 40 -0.23 -1.85 -6.03
C PHE A 40 -0.19 -3.10 -6.91
N SER A 41 -1.34 -3.49 -7.44
CA SER A 41 -1.44 -4.38 -8.61
C SER A 41 -1.09 -3.62 -9.90
N LEU A 42 -1.35 -2.32 -9.94
CA LEU A 42 -0.92 -1.40 -10.99
C LEU A 42 -0.44 -0.10 -10.34
N GLN A 43 0.88 0.10 -10.27
CA GLN A 43 1.46 1.32 -9.73
C GLN A 43 1.42 2.46 -10.74
N TYR A 44 1.78 2.18 -12.00
CA TYR A 44 1.73 3.15 -13.09
C TYR A 44 1.19 2.52 -14.37
N PRO A 45 0.41 3.26 -15.18
CA PRO A 45 0.09 2.85 -16.54
C PRO A 45 1.36 2.72 -17.38
N SER A 46 1.34 1.80 -18.35
CA SER A 46 2.48 1.48 -19.22
C SER A 46 3.04 2.68 -19.98
N LEU A 47 2.20 3.68 -20.29
CA LEU A 47 2.61 4.94 -20.94
C LEU A 47 3.66 5.72 -20.14
N LEU A 48 3.61 5.67 -18.79
CA LEU A 48 4.55 6.38 -17.93
C LEU A 48 5.85 5.61 -17.68
N PHE A 49 5.88 4.32 -18.01
CA PHE A 49 7.05 3.46 -17.83
C PHE A 49 7.20 2.47 -19.01
N PRO A 50 7.56 2.96 -20.21
CA PRO A 50 7.96 2.09 -21.30
C PRO A 50 9.35 1.50 -20.95
N GLY A 51 9.39 0.29 -20.37
CA GLY A 51 10.66 -0.30 -19.94
C GLY A 51 10.58 -1.62 -19.17
N LYS A 52 11.71 -1.97 -18.53
CA LYS A 52 12.01 -3.23 -17.83
C LYS A 52 10.91 -3.62 -16.81
N SER A 53 10.79 -4.93 -16.54
CA SER A 53 9.84 -5.47 -15.54
C SER A 53 9.91 -4.71 -14.20
N GLN A 54 8.74 -4.24 -13.74
CA GLN A 54 8.57 -3.57 -12.45
C GLN A 54 8.50 -4.56 -11.27
N PHE A 55 8.49 -5.85 -11.56
CA PHE A 55 8.34 -6.91 -10.58
C PHE A 55 9.70 -7.46 -10.14
N SER A 56 9.79 -7.87 -8.88
CA SER A 56 10.92 -8.60 -8.33
C SER A 56 10.90 -10.05 -8.79
N SER A 57 12.07 -10.63 -9.03
CA SER A 57 12.27 -12.07 -9.18
C SER A 57 12.52 -12.78 -7.85
N GLU A 58 12.68 -12.02 -6.76
CA GLU A 58 12.89 -12.55 -5.43
C GLU A 58 11.59 -13.11 -4.83
N PRO A 59 11.68 -14.13 -3.96
CA PRO A 59 10.51 -14.66 -3.27
C PRO A 59 9.87 -13.59 -2.38
N ALA A 60 8.56 -13.69 -2.19
CA ALA A 60 7.84 -12.82 -1.27
C ALA A 60 8.42 -12.96 0.16
N PRO A 61 8.54 -11.85 0.91
CA PRO A 61 8.96 -11.89 2.31
C PRO A 61 7.96 -12.72 3.13
N LYS A 62 8.46 -13.76 3.82
CA LYS A 62 7.61 -14.73 4.54
C LYS A 62 6.91 -14.16 5.77
N ASN A 63 7.47 -13.09 6.35
CA ASN A 63 7.03 -12.50 7.60
C ASN A 63 6.16 -11.24 7.41
N LEU A 64 5.88 -10.82 6.18
CA LEU A 64 5.07 -9.64 5.89
C LEU A 64 3.75 -10.03 5.22
N LEU A 65 2.64 -9.47 5.71
CA LEU A 65 1.35 -9.58 5.05
C LEU A 65 1.21 -8.44 4.04
N ILE A 66 1.34 -8.77 2.75
CA ILE A 66 1.32 -7.80 1.64
C ILE A 66 0.15 -8.10 0.70
N HIS A 67 -0.68 -7.09 0.44
CA HIS A 67 -1.82 -7.15 -0.46
C HIS A 67 -1.54 -6.32 -1.71
N ALA A 68 -1.17 -6.96 -2.82
CA ALA A 68 -0.96 -6.27 -4.10
C ALA A 68 -2.29 -6.05 -4.85
N VAL A 69 -3.09 -5.07 -4.39
CA VAL A 69 -4.51 -4.92 -4.79
C VAL A 69 -4.90 -3.52 -5.30
N ILE A 70 -4.06 -2.50 -5.06
CA ILE A 70 -4.35 -1.11 -5.45
C ILE A 70 -4.05 -0.90 -6.93
N ASN A 71 -5.02 -0.35 -7.66
CA ASN A 71 -4.83 0.11 -9.03
C ASN A 71 -4.82 1.64 -9.02
N SER A 72 -3.69 2.27 -9.39
CA SER A 72 -3.49 3.73 -9.24
C SER A 72 -4.36 4.60 -10.14
N ILE A 73 -5.11 4.03 -11.09
CA ILE A 73 -5.96 4.76 -12.06
C ILE A 73 -7.44 4.35 -12.04
N ASN A 74 -7.86 3.45 -11.14
CA ASN A 74 -9.23 2.94 -11.08
C ASN A 74 -10.00 3.46 -9.84
N PRO A 75 -10.89 4.46 -9.98
CA PRO A 75 -11.64 5.03 -8.85
C PRO A 75 -12.53 4.05 -8.10
N ILE A 76 -13.12 3.06 -8.79
CA ILE A 76 -13.96 2.04 -8.16
C ILE A 76 -13.11 1.15 -7.25
N ASN A 77 -11.88 0.81 -7.69
CA ASN A 77 -10.91 0.10 -6.86
C ASN A 77 -10.56 0.92 -5.62
N TRP A 78 -10.30 2.23 -5.73
CA TRP A 78 -9.95 3.07 -4.57
C TRP A 78 -11.03 3.06 -3.49
N ILE A 79 -12.30 3.19 -3.88
CA ILE A 79 -13.43 3.14 -2.94
C ILE A 79 -13.51 1.76 -2.27
N LYS A 80 -13.35 0.68 -3.05
CA LYS A 80 -13.35 -0.70 -2.51
C LYS A 80 -12.23 -0.90 -1.49
N ILE A 81 -11.00 -0.49 -1.83
CA ILE A 81 -9.85 -0.61 -0.94
C ILE A 81 -10.03 0.22 0.32
N GLY A 82 -10.50 1.46 0.20
CA GLY A 82 -10.84 2.30 1.36
C GLY A 82 -11.80 1.59 2.31
N LYS A 83 -12.94 1.08 1.80
CA LYS A 83 -13.91 0.33 2.61
C LYS A 83 -13.35 -0.94 3.24
N GLU A 84 -12.48 -1.66 2.53
CA GLU A 84 -11.80 -2.85 3.04
C GLU A 84 -10.88 -2.50 4.21
N ILE A 85 -10.09 -1.44 4.07
CA ILE A 85 -9.21 -0.92 5.12
C ILE A 85 -10.02 -0.49 6.35
N CYS A 86 -11.17 0.18 6.18
CA CYS A 86 -12.04 0.54 7.30
C CYS A 86 -12.48 -0.69 8.11
N LYS A 87 -12.87 -1.78 7.43
CA LYS A 87 -13.30 -3.02 8.09
C LYS A 87 -12.19 -3.69 8.88
N LYS A 88 -10.92 -3.38 8.59
CA LYS A 88 -9.77 -3.88 9.35
C LYS A 88 -9.60 -3.17 10.70
N ASN A 89 -10.29 -2.05 10.91
CA ASN A 89 -10.24 -1.18 12.09
C ASN A 89 -8.78 -0.85 12.52
N PRO A 90 -7.97 -0.22 11.64
CA PRO A 90 -6.60 0.14 11.97
C PRO A 90 -6.53 1.31 12.97
N ASP A 91 -5.51 1.30 13.82
CA ASP A 91 -5.18 2.41 14.71
C ASP A 91 -4.37 3.50 13.97
N LEU A 92 -3.60 3.10 12.95
CA LEU A 92 -2.78 4.01 12.15
C LEU A 92 -2.75 3.57 10.68
N VAL A 93 -2.88 4.54 9.77
CA VAL A 93 -2.70 4.34 8.33
C VAL A 93 -1.59 5.27 7.82
N ILE A 94 -0.55 4.69 7.20
CA ILE A 94 0.62 5.41 6.72
C ILE A 94 0.64 5.37 5.18
N PHE A 95 0.55 6.53 4.55
CA PHE A 95 0.66 6.64 3.09
C PHE A 95 2.09 6.95 2.68
N ARG A 96 2.67 6.09 1.82
CA ARG A 96 3.90 6.42 1.10
C ARG A 96 3.55 7.32 -0.08
N TYR A 97 3.85 8.61 0.02
CA TYR A 97 3.65 9.57 -1.07
C TYR A 97 4.98 10.05 -1.65
N TRP A 98 5.13 10.00 -2.97
CA TRP A 98 6.40 10.34 -3.63
C TRP A 98 6.23 11.15 -4.93
N ILE A 99 5.06 11.15 -5.56
CA ILE A 99 4.77 11.99 -6.73
C ILE A 99 3.29 12.46 -6.75
N PRO A 100 3.00 13.64 -7.34
CA PRO A 100 1.64 14.17 -7.50
C PRO A 100 0.63 13.24 -8.16
N PHE A 101 1.06 12.38 -9.08
CA PHE A 101 0.20 11.39 -9.75
C PHE A 101 -0.57 10.49 -8.76
N MET A 102 -0.02 10.23 -7.56
CA MET A 102 -0.67 9.38 -6.56
C MET A 102 -1.79 10.10 -5.77
N ALA A 103 -1.89 11.42 -5.87
CA ALA A 103 -2.79 12.22 -5.04
C ALA A 103 -4.28 11.84 -5.19
N PRO A 104 -4.84 11.62 -6.40
CA PRO A 104 -6.25 11.24 -6.54
C PRO A 104 -6.56 9.88 -5.89
N CYS A 105 -5.68 8.90 -6.12
CA CYS A 105 -5.81 7.55 -5.56
C CYS A 105 -5.79 7.59 -4.02
N PHE A 106 -4.78 8.24 -3.44
CA PHE A 106 -4.65 8.32 -1.99
C PHE A 106 -5.70 9.20 -1.34
N GLY A 107 -6.08 10.31 -1.97
CA GLY A 107 -7.12 11.21 -1.46
C GLY A 107 -8.48 10.54 -1.36
N ILE A 108 -8.83 9.67 -2.31
CA ILE A 108 -10.11 8.94 -2.24
C ILE A 108 -10.03 7.81 -1.21
N ILE A 109 -8.92 7.04 -1.17
CA ILE A 109 -8.75 6.00 -0.14
C ILE A 109 -8.80 6.62 1.26
N SER A 110 -8.08 7.71 1.51
CA SER A 110 -8.05 8.38 2.81
C SER A 110 -9.42 8.95 3.19
N LYS A 111 -10.14 9.56 2.24
CA LYS A 111 -11.50 10.05 2.47
C LYS A 111 -12.45 8.92 2.89
N MET A 112 -12.37 7.75 2.25
CA MET A 112 -13.19 6.60 2.63
C MET A 112 -12.86 6.09 4.04
N ILE A 113 -11.58 6.12 4.43
CA ILE A 113 -11.13 5.74 5.77
C ILE A 113 -11.68 6.72 6.81
N ILE A 114 -11.51 8.02 6.61
CA ILE A 114 -11.96 9.05 7.55
C ILE A 114 -13.47 9.03 7.73
N ILE A 115 -14.26 8.98 6.65
CA ILE A 115 -15.73 8.99 6.73
C ILE A 115 -16.27 7.81 7.51
N ALA A 116 -15.63 6.64 7.45
CA ALA A 116 -16.09 5.45 8.15
C ALA A 116 -15.70 5.41 9.64
N MET A 117 -14.78 6.28 10.07
CA MET A 117 -14.32 6.39 11.46
C MET A 117 -15.04 7.50 12.25
N LEU A 118 -15.79 8.36 11.56
CA LEU A 118 -16.70 9.36 12.14
C LEU A 118 -18.08 8.75 12.40
#